data_AF-A0A9E2YHU7-F1
#
_entry.id   AF-A0A9E2YHU7-F1
#
_cell.length_a   1.000
_cell.length_b   1.000
_cell.length_c   1.000
_cell.angle_alpha   90.00
_cell.angle_beta   90.00
_cell.angle_gamma   90.00
#
_symmetry.space_group_name_H-M   'P 1'
#
loop_
_entity.id
_entity.type
_entity.pdbx_description
1 polymer ?
#
loop_
_entity_poly.entity_id
_entity_poly.type
_entity_poly.pdbx_seq_one_letter_code
_entity_poly.pdbx_strand_id
1 'polypeptide(L)'
;MQDTHEIAALLSEVLGRQIAAVEITLDEFASRLPEGPFRDGMTRMMAHYNGHGLPGGNALVLRAILGREPRSLREYFRELAAH
;
A
#
# COMPACT_ATOMS: atom_id res chain seq x y z
N MET A 1 0.19 -8.21 4.80
CA MET A 1 -0.25 -6.83 4.47
C MET A 1 -0.02 -6.02 5.73
N GLN A 2 0.61 -4.84 5.67
CA GLN A 2 0.38 -3.88 6.76
C GLN A 2 -1.12 -3.69 6.88
N ASP A 3 -1.63 -3.63 8.10
CA ASP A 3 -3.06 -3.53 8.30
C ASP A 3 -3.58 -2.28 7.58
N THR A 4 -4.54 -2.45 6.68
CA THR A 4 -5.05 -1.33 5.86
C THR A 4 -5.73 -0.29 6.75
N HIS A 5 -6.25 -0.69 7.91
CA HIS A 5 -6.76 0.24 8.92
C HIS A 5 -5.64 1.06 9.57
N GLU A 6 -4.48 0.47 9.86
CA GLU A 6 -3.31 1.21 10.36
C GLU A 6 -2.81 2.24 9.33
N ILE A 7 -2.77 1.86 8.05
CA ILE A 7 -2.40 2.78 6.96
C ILE A 7 -3.42 3.93 6.85
N ALA A 8 -4.72 3.63 6.91
CA ALA A 8 -5.77 4.64 6.86
C ALA A 8 -5.71 5.60 8.06
N ALA A 9 -5.42 5.09 9.26
CA ALA A 9 -5.20 5.91 10.45
C ALA A 9 -3.97 6.83 10.27
N LEU A 10 -2.86 6.27 9.79
CA LEU A 10 -1.64 7.04 9.52
C LEU A 10 -1.87 8.15 8.48
N LEU A 11 -2.58 7.84 7.39
CA LEU A 11 -2.96 8.83 6.39
C LEU A 11 -3.88 9.90 6.97
N SER A 12 -4.81 9.51 7.84
CA SER A 12 -5.72 10.46 8.49
C SER A 12 -4.97 11.48 9.34
N GLU A 13 -4.00 11.01 10.12
CA GLU A 13 -3.11 11.86 10.92
C GLU A 13 -2.30 12.81 10.05
N VAL A 14 -1.69 12.31 8.97
CA VAL A 14 -0.81 13.10 8.10
C VAL A 14 -1.59 14.15 7.31
N LEU A 15 -2.78 13.80 6.80
CA LEU A 15 -3.58 14.67 5.94
C LEU A 15 -4.54 15.59 6.72
N GLY A 16 -4.68 15.40 8.04
CA GLY A 16 -5.60 16.19 8.86
C GLY A 16 -7.09 15.99 8.52
N ARG A 17 -7.44 14.89 7.82
CA ARG A 17 -8.82 14.54 7.45
C ARG A 17 -9.04 13.05 7.62
N GLN A 18 -10.25 12.65 7.99
CA GLN A 18 -10.57 11.26 8.20
C GLN A 18 -10.51 10.46 6.88
N ILE A 19 -9.73 9.39 6.88
CA ILE A 19 -9.64 8.40 5.81
C ILE A 19 -10.04 7.04 6.40
N ALA A 20 -10.97 6.35 5.74
CA ALA A 20 -11.42 5.03 6.14
C ALA A 20 -10.90 3.96 5.18
N ALA A 21 -10.39 2.87 5.73
CA ALA A 21 -10.16 1.65 4.97
C ALA A 21 -11.51 0.99 4.69
N VAL A 22 -11.74 0.65 3.42
CA VAL A 22 -12.92 -0.10 2.97
C VAL A 22 -12.46 -1.30 2.16
N GLU A 23 -13.10 -2.43 2.39
CA GLU A 23 -12.89 -3.63 1.59
C GLU A 23 -13.86 -3.61 0.39
N ILE A 24 -13.33 -3.95 -0.79
CA ILE A 24 -14.11 -4.13 -2.02
C ILE A 24 -13.76 -5.47 -2.63
N THR A 25 -14.65 -6.02 -3.45
CA THR A 25 -14.38 -7.28 -4.15
C THR A 25 -13.30 -7.11 -5.21
N LEU A 26 -12.66 -8.21 -5.60
CA LEU A 26 -11.65 -8.18 -6.67
C LEU A 26 -12.26 -7.72 -8.01
N ASP A 27 -13.49 -8.13 -8.30
CA ASP A 27 -14.20 -7.73 -9.51
C ASP A 27 -14.51 -6.23 -9.49
N GLU A 28 -14.95 -5.70 -8.35
CA GLU A 28 -15.18 -4.27 -8.17
C GLU A 28 -13.88 -3.49 -8.32
N PHE A 29 -12.78 -3.96 -7.73
CA PHE A 29 -11.46 -3.38 -7.92
C PHE A 29 -11.05 -3.36 -9.40
N ALA A 30 -11.15 -4.49 -10.10
CA ALA A 30 -10.78 -4.62 -11.51
C ALA A 30 -11.62 -3.71 -12.42
N SER A 31 -12.90 -3.55 -12.11
CA SER A 31 -13.83 -2.71 -12.88
C SER A 31 -13.44 -1.23 -12.90
N ARG A 32 -12.71 -0.76 -11.87
CA ARG A 32 -12.26 0.63 -11.70
C ARG A 32 -10.94 0.96 -12.41
N LEU A 33 -10.23 -0.04 -12.93
CA LEU A 33 -8.95 0.14 -13.63
C LEU A 33 -9.16 0.39 -15.13
N PRO A 34 -8.25 1.07 -15.85
CA PRO A 34 -8.33 1.15 -17.31
C PRO A 34 -8.21 -0.24 -17.94
N GLU A 35 -8.90 -0.51 -19.05
CA GLU A 35 -8.80 -1.80 -19.75
C GLU A 35 -7.39 -2.06 -20.29
N GLY A 36 -7.07 -3.34 -20.48
CA GLY A 36 -5.81 -3.80 -21.06
C GLY A 36 -4.85 -4.46 -20.05
N PRO A 37 -3.59 -4.70 -20.45
CA PRO A 37 -2.64 -5.54 -19.71
C PRO A 37 -2.38 -5.08 -18.27
N PHE A 38 -2.53 -3.77 -18.00
CA PHE A 38 -2.39 -3.23 -16.66
C PHE A 38 -3.46 -3.75 -15.70
N ARG A 39 -4.73 -3.78 -16.13
CA ARG A 39 -5.83 -4.35 -15.33
C ARG A 39 -5.59 -5.82 -15.05
N ASP A 40 -5.18 -6.59 -16.05
CA ASP A 40 -4.94 -8.03 -15.91
C ASP A 40 -3.83 -8.31 -14.90
N GLY A 41 -2.71 -7.56 -15.01
CA GLY A 41 -1.59 -7.65 -14.08
C GLY A 41 -1.97 -7.29 -12.65
N MET A 42 -2.66 -6.16 -12.46
CA MET A 42 -3.09 -5.70 -11.13
C MET A 42 -4.10 -6.66 -10.49
N THR A 43 -5.07 -7.15 -11.27
CA THR A 43 -6.08 -8.09 -10.78
C THR A 43 -5.44 -9.40 -10.34
N ARG A 44 -4.52 -9.94 -11.13
CA ARG A 44 -3.77 -11.16 -10.77
C ARG A 44 -2.92 -10.97 -9.52
N MET A 45 -2.24 -9.84 -9.40
CA MET A 45 -1.43 -9.52 -8.23
C MET A 45 -2.28 -9.42 -6.96
N MET A 46 -3.41 -8.70 -7.02
CA MET A 46 -4.32 -8.57 -5.88
C MET A 46 -4.94 -9.92 -5.47
N ALA A 47 -5.34 -10.76 -6.45
CA ALA A 47 -5.81 -12.11 -6.16
C ALA A 47 -4.76 -12.93 -5.39
N HIS A 48 -3.49 -12.84 -5.79
CA HIS A 48 -2.40 -13.51 -5.11
C HIS A 48 -2.20 -12.99 -3.68
N TYR A 49 -2.20 -11.67 -3.47
CA TYR A 49 -2.05 -11.10 -2.13
C TYR A 49 -3.24 -11.35 -1.21
N ASN A 50 -4.46 -11.45 -1.74
CA ASN A 50 -5.63 -11.83 -0.95
C ASN A 50 -5.53 -13.29 -0.48
N GLY A 51 -5.03 -14.20 -1.33
CA GLY A 51 -4.91 -15.62 -0.98
C GLY A 51 -3.69 -15.97 -0.12
N HIS A 52 -2.58 -15.23 -0.27
CA HIS A 52 -1.29 -15.59 0.34
C HIS A 52 -0.72 -14.52 1.26
N GLY A 53 -1.35 -13.35 1.34
CA GLY A 53 -0.80 -12.17 1.96
C GLY A 53 0.29 -11.52 1.10
N LEU A 54 0.55 -10.24 1.40
CA LEU A 54 1.79 -9.57 0.98
C LEU A 54 2.85 -9.83 2.05
N PRO A 55 3.90 -10.64 1.77
CA PRO A 55 4.96 -10.94 2.74
C PRO A 55 5.84 -9.72 3.05
N GLY A 56 5.74 -8.67 2.23
CA GLY A 56 6.57 -7.47 2.34
C GLY A 56 8.01 -7.74 1.90
N GLY A 57 8.91 -6.87 2.31
CA GLY A 57 10.35 -7.05 2.14
C GLY A 57 11.04 -7.37 3.47
N ASN A 58 12.34 -7.66 3.41
CA ASN A 58 13.17 -7.85 4.59
C ASN A 58 13.84 -6.53 4.99
N ALA A 59 13.34 -5.90 6.05
CA ALA A 59 13.86 -4.61 6.53
C ALA A 59 15.33 -4.67 6.96
N LEU A 60 15.80 -5.82 7.49
CA LEU A 60 17.20 -6.01 7.87
C LEU A 60 18.10 -5.99 6.62
N VAL A 61 17.71 -6.70 5.57
CA VAL A 61 18.45 -6.71 4.29
C VAL A 61 18.46 -5.33 3.67
N LEU A 62 17.30 -4.65 3.65
CA LEU A 62 17.20 -3.29 3.10
C LEU A 62 18.11 -2.31 3.85
N ARG A 63 18.12 -2.35 5.18
CA ARG A 63 19.02 -1.52 6.00
C ARG A 63 20.49 -1.82 5.72
N ALA A 64 20.87 -3.10 5.58
CA ALA A 64 22.24 -3.50 5.27
C ALA A 64 22.70 -2.93 3.91
N ILE A 65 21.82 -2.95 2.90
CA ILE A 65 22.11 -2.37 1.58
C ILE A 65 22.21 -0.85 1.65
N LEU A 66 21.35 -0.19 2.41
CA LEU A 66 21.27 1.27 2.47
C LEU A 66 22.34 1.93 3.35
N GLY A 67 22.91 1.20 4.32
CA GLY A 67 23.81 1.77 5.34
C GLY A 67 23.11 2.75 6.31
N ARG A 68 21.78 2.80 6.30
CA ARG A 68 20.92 3.63 7.15
C ARG A 68 19.55 2.97 7.32
N GLU A 69 18.74 3.48 8.25
CA GLU A 69 17.33 3.06 8.34
C GLU A 69 16.57 3.43 7.07
N PRO A 70 15.70 2.54 6.54
CA PRO A 70 14.80 2.87 5.45
C PRO A 70 13.78 3.91 5.92
N ARG A 71 13.34 4.76 4.99
CA ARG A 71 12.30 5.75 5.27
C ARG A 71 11.03 5.03 5.72
N SER A 72 10.41 5.52 6.80
CA SER A 72 9.13 5.02 7.27
C SER A 72 7.98 5.45 6.35
N LEU A 73 6.86 4.71 6.40
CA LEU A 73 5.66 5.08 5.65
C LEU A 73 5.11 6.45 6.08
N ARG A 74 5.26 6.80 7.37
CA ARG A 74 4.86 8.11 7.93
C ARG A 74 5.65 9.25 7.32
N GLU A 75 6.98 9.12 7.25
CA GLU A 75 7.85 10.13 6.64
C GLU A 75 7.54 10.28 5.16
N TYR A 76 7.31 9.17 4.45
CA TYR A 76 6.92 9.21 3.04
C TYR A 76 5.61 9.98 2.82
N PHE A 77 4.57 9.72 3.61
CA PHE A 77 3.31 10.44 3.45
C PHE A 77 3.43 11.92 3.81
N ARG A 78 4.23 12.28 4.84
CA ARG A 78 4.48 13.69 5.19
C ARG A 78 5.18 14.45 4.06
N GLU A 79 6.17 13.82 3.43
CA GLU A 79 6.86 14.38 2.27
C GLU A 79 5.88 14.62 1.11
N LEU A 80 5.04 13.64 0.79
CA LEU A 80 4.03 13.79 -0.27
C LEU A 80 2.98 14.87 0.03
N ALA A 81 2.57 15.02 1.29
CA ALA A 81 1.58 16.02 1.68
C ALA A 81 2.13 17.46 1.68
N ALA A 82 3.45 17.64 1.62
CA ALA A 82 4.10 18.94 1.53
C ALA A 82 4.26 19.45 0.09
N HIS A 83 3.84 18.65 -0.91
CA HIS A 83 3.84 18.97 -2.33
C HIS A 83 2.41 19.20 -2.85
#